data_AF-A0A9D8IUN7-F1
#
_entry.id   AF-A0A9D8IUN7-F1
#
_cell.length_a   1.000
_cell.length_b   1.000
_cell.length_c   1.000
_cell.angle_alpha   90.00
_cell.angle_beta   90.00
_cell.angle_gamma   90.00
#
_symmetry.space_group_name_H-M   'P 1'
#
loop_
_entity.id
_entity.type
_entity.pdbx_description
1 polymer ?
#
loop_
_entity_poly.entity_id
_entity_poly.type
_entity_poly.pdbx_seq_one_letter_code
_entity_poly.pdbx_strand_id
1 'polypeptide(L)'
;MNHRTLVLAIMVIALALTSGCTRTTDPYEPTSDILSLSQTESNIIALTAMDHFDLTPEQREKLNALMKKHQEAVQVLIEEHKKGNISREELHARIQALEKELEEQIKLILTPEQFEKWKQHQEHVRQFGGLPYPLLMPLEHLARILELDERQVQQARAIVEKALEEMRTAVQTIADRKRLHEVIAEIVKRAEAQFRSILTDAQKAKYDQLKRPQPVSLPYPLPFPLEHLTRALSLTPAQVDQAKAIIDSASAEIRNAFQTITDKSELSRVIEQILKNTDAAFQNILTEQQRLVYARMKNPQPAISIPYPLILPLEHLVRILALTSEQTELAKAIVEDALKEMRAAAESVKNKDELRAMFEAIMKRADSRFRALLTAEQAAKYDQLKKPSHQPRYPYPLILPLETLARELALTRDQVQKASAIVETAMREIRQAVDTINDKNELQKVLEQIMMRTDAQFTSILTSEQIIKYEAIKKKVRVSGG
;
A
#
# COMPACT_ATOMS: atom_id res chain seq x y z
N MET A 1 56.19 -45.80 -6.29
CA MET A 1 55.08 -45.29 -7.13
C MET A 1 53.81 -45.36 -6.32
N ASN A 2 53.19 -44.20 -6.04
CA ASN A 2 52.26 -44.03 -4.93
C ASN A 2 50.81 -44.42 -5.30
N HIS A 3 50.14 -45.10 -4.37
CA HIS A 3 48.72 -45.46 -4.33
C HIS A 3 47.72 -44.28 -4.34
N ARG A 4 48.18 -43.05 -4.63
CA ARG A 4 47.34 -41.85 -4.64
C ARG A 4 46.79 -41.46 -6.02
N THR A 5 47.18 -42.16 -7.08
CA THR A 5 46.73 -41.83 -8.45
C THR A 5 45.74 -42.83 -9.05
N LEU A 6 45.29 -43.84 -8.28
CA LEU A 6 44.33 -44.86 -8.75
C LEU A 6 42.92 -44.73 -8.13
N VAL A 7 42.72 -43.82 -7.17
CA VAL A 7 41.40 -43.57 -6.53
C VAL A 7 40.60 -42.47 -7.25
N LEU A 8 41.22 -41.78 -8.22
CA LEU A 8 40.59 -40.67 -8.96
C LEU A 8 40.03 -41.05 -10.34
N ALA A 9 40.04 -42.33 -10.72
CA ALA A 9 39.59 -42.79 -12.03
C ALA A 9 38.44 -43.83 -12.01
N ILE A 10 37.91 -44.22 -10.84
CA ILE A 10 36.79 -45.19 -10.69
C ILE A 10 35.61 -44.59 -9.91
N MET A 11 35.35 -43.29 -10.12
CA MET A 11 34.13 -42.61 -9.64
C MET A 11 33.48 -41.73 -10.73
N VAL A 12 33.67 -42.11 -12.01
CA VAL A 12 33.10 -41.39 -13.15
C VAL A 12 32.02 -42.18 -13.90
N ILE A 13 31.87 -43.50 -13.75
CA ILE A 13 30.89 -44.25 -14.55
C ILE A 13 30.32 -45.43 -13.75
N ALA A 14 29.26 -45.19 -12.97
CA ALA A 14 28.17 -46.13 -12.64
C ALA A 14 27.40 -45.68 -11.39
N LEU A 15 26.55 -44.66 -11.54
CA LEU A 15 25.20 -44.60 -10.95
C LEU A 15 24.45 -43.40 -11.54
N ALA A 16 24.41 -43.37 -12.87
CA ALA A 16 23.19 -42.99 -13.55
C ALA A 16 22.24 -44.20 -13.50
N LEU A 17 20.94 -43.93 -13.39
CA LEU A 17 19.81 -44.87 -13.39
C LEU A 17 19.29 -45.32 -12.02
N THR A 18 18.77 -44.38 -11.24
CA THR A 18 17.39 -44.48 -10.71
C THR A 18 16.80 -43.07 -10.54
N SER A 19 15.75 -42.78 -11.32
CA SER A 19 14.64 -41.88 -10.97
C SER A 19 14.99 -40.42 -10.62
N GLY A 20 14.95 -39.48 -11.56
CA GLY A 20 13.67 -39.04 -12.11
C GLY A 20 12.83 -38.21 -11.13
N CYS A 21 13.43 -37.33 -10.32
CA CYS A 21 12.72 -36.20 -9.72
C CYS A 21 13.13 -34.94 -10.46
N THR A 22 12.33 -34.55 -11.46
CA THR A 22 12.32 -33.18 -11.95
C THR A 22 12.12 -32.26 -10.75
N ARG A 23 13.14 -31.45 -10.42
CA ARG A 23 12.94 -30.20 -9.68
C ARG A 23 11.91 -29.40 -10.48
N THR A 24 10.64 -29.52 -10.13
CA THR A 24 9.71 -28.41 -10.26
C THR A 24 10.33 -27.29 -9.44
N THR A 25 10.91 -26.32 -10.13
CA THR A 25 11.08 -24.97 -9.60
C THR A 25 9.73 -24.57 -9.06
N ASP A 26 9.59 -24.59 -7.73
CA ASP A 26 8.44 -24.02 -7.06
C ASP A 26 8.46 -22.52 -7.38
N PRO A 27 7.48 -21.97 -8.14
CA PRO A 27 7.52 -20.59 -8.58
C PRO A 27 7.21 -19.58 -7.46
N TYR A 28 7.13 -20.04 -6.20
CA TYR A 28 6.84 -19.23 -5.02
C TYR A 28 7.88 -19.48 -3.90
N GLU A 29 9.16 -19.24 -4.18
CA GLU A 29 10.10 -18.92 -3.10
C GLU A 29 9.72 -17.55 -2.49
N PRO A 30 9.66 -17.41 -1.16
CA PRO A 30 9.19 -16.19 -0.52
C PRO A 30 10.13 -15.03 -0.83
N THR A 31 9.52 -13.88 -1.14
CA THR A 31 10.09 -12.57 -1.51
C THR A 31 10.98 -11.91 -0.44
N SER A 32 11.67 -12.67 0.41
CA SER A 32 12.50 -12.13 1.50
C SER A 32 13.72 -11.34 1.00
N ASP A 33 14.17 -11.58 -0.23
CA ASP A 33 15.26 -10.80 -0.84
C ASP A 33 14.78 -9.52 -1.54
N ILE A 34 13.49 -9.38 -1.85
CA ILE A 34 12.94 -8.10 -2.33
C ILE A 34 12.97 -7.08 -1.18
N LEU A 35 12.97 -7.53 0.08
CA LEU A 35 13.25 -6.69 1.23
C LEU A 35 14.70 -6.19 1.29
N SER A 36 15.65 -6.67 0.48
CA SER A 36 16.97 -6.03 0.34
C SER A 36 16.92 -4.78 -0.55
N LEU A 37 15.86 -4.60 -1.34
CA LEU A 37 15.55 -3.31 -1.99
C LEU A 37 15.02 -2.27 -0.99
N SER A 38 14.85 -2.64 0.29
CA SER A 38 14.73 -1.67 1.40
C SER A 38 15.98 -0.80 1.56
N GLN A 39 17.06 -1.03 0.80
CA GLN A 39 18.16 -0.06 0.66
C GLN A 39 17.68 1.25 0.00
N THR A 40 16.73 1.21 -0.94
CA THR A 40 16.15 2.44 -1.51
C THR A 40 15.27 3.16 -0.48
N GLU A 41 14.56 2.42 0.39
CA GLU A 41 13.85 2.99 1.54
C GLU A 41 14.81 3.49 2.63
N SER A 42 15.96 2.84 2.81
CA SER A 42 17.03 3.27 3.72
C SER A 42 17.70 4.57 3.24
N ASN A 43 17.80 4.79 1.92
CA ASN A 43 18.24 6.06 1.34
C ASN A 43 17.21 7.18 1.57
N ILE A 44 15.92 6.86 1.71
CA ILE A 44 14.87 7.81 2.11
C ILE A 44 14.94 8.10 3.61
N ILE A 45 15.21 7.09 4.45
CA ILE A 45 15.45 7.28 5.90
C ILE A 45 16.69 8.15 6.15
N ALA A 46 17.73 8.05 5.32
CA ALA A 46 18.93 8.89 5.37
C ALA A 46 18.65 10.40 5.17
N LEU A 47 17.48 10.80 4.66
CA LEU A 47 17.11 12.21 4.48
C LEU A 47 16.43 12.83 5.71
N THR A 48 16.08 12.05 6.74
CA THR A 48 15.74 12.64 8.04
C THR A 48 16.95 13.33 8.69
N ALA A 49 18.16 13.17 8.14
CA ALA A 49 19.36 13.94 8.46
C ALA A 49 19.47 15.29 7.71
N MET A 50 18.51 15.69 6.85
CA MET A 50 18.57 16.96 6.10
C MET A 50 18.70 18.21 6.97
N ASP A 51 18.22 18.15 8.22
CA ASP A 51 18.38 19.24 9.18
C ASP A 51 19.83 19.44 9.66
N HIS A 52 20.74 18.51 9.36
CA HIS A 52 22.15 18.56 9.78
C HIS A 52 23.11 19.12 8.72
N PHE A 53 22.64 19.32 7.49
CA PHE A 53 23.47 19.81 6.39
C PHE A 53 23.32 21.32 6.17
N ASP A 54 22.61 22.02 7.07
CA ASP A 54 22.35 23.46 6.99
C ASP A 54 21.81 23.88 5.61
N LEU A 55 20.91 23.06 5.05
CA LEU A 55 20.41 23.25 3.70
C LEU A 55 19.56 24.52 3.61
N THR A 56 19.82 25.33 2.59
CA THR A 56 18.95 26.46 2.27
C THR A 56 17.56 25.95 1.86
N PRO A 57 16.50 26.76 2.00
CA PRO A 57 15.16 26.38 1.56
C PRO A 57 15.11 25.91 0.10
N GLU A 58 15.88 26.57 -0.78
CA GLU A 58 15.97 26.22 -2.20
C GLU A 58 16.66 24.86 -2.42
N GLN A 59 17.75 24.58 -1.69
CA GLN A 59 18.43 23.28 -1.76
C GLN A 59 17.51 22.15 -1.29
N ARG A 60 16.73 22.36 -0.23
CA ARG A 60 15.75 21.38 0.26
C ARG A 60 14.69 21.09 -0.79
N GLU A 61 14.13 22.11 -1.42
CA GLU A 61 13.13 21.94 -2.47
C GLU A 61 13.68 21.15 -3.66
N LYS A 62 14.89 21.50 -4.14
CA LYS A 62 15.56 20.78 -5.24
C LYS A 62 15.86 19.32 -4.89
N LEU A 63 16.37 19.06 -3.68
CA LEU A 63 16.62 17.69 -3.22
C LEU A 63 15.32 16.90 -3.12
N ASN A 64 14.26 17.46 -2.53
CA ASN A 64 12.97 16.77 -2.42
C ASN A 64 12.40 16.40 -3.81
N ALA A 65 12.46 17.31 -4.78
CA ALA A 65 12.03 17.05 -6.15
C ALA A 65 12.87 15.96 -6.81
N LEU A 66 14.19 16.00 -6.63
CA LEU A 66 15.13 15.00 -7.14
C LEU A 66 14.86 13.61 -6.55
N MET A 67 14.63 13.52 -5.24
CA MET A 67 14.32 12.24 -4.56
C MET A 67 13.01 11.65 -5.04
N LYS A 68 11.98 12.50 -5.18
CA LYS A 68 10.69 12.06 -5.71
C LYS A 68 10.84 11.46 -7.11
N LYS A 69 11.59 12.13 -7.98
CA LYS A 69 11.89 11.63 -9.34
C LYS A 69 12.63 10.29 -9.30
N HIS A 70 13.62 10.14 -8.42
CA HIS A 70 14.36 8.88 -8.26
C HIS A 70 13.45 7.74 -7.76
N GLN A 71 12.60 8.01 -6.77
CA GLN A 71 11.62 7.05 -6.26
C GLN A 71 10.65 6.59 -7.36
N GLU A 72 10.13 7.51 -8.17
CA GLU A 72 9.27 7.19 -9.32
C GLU A 72 10.00 6.30 -10.34
N ALA A 73 11.27 6.62 -10.64
CA ALA A 73 12.08 5.82 -11.57
C ALA A 73 12.36 4.40 -11.06
N VAL A 74 12.70 4.23 -9.78
CA VAL A 74 12.89 2.90 -9.17
C VAL A 74 11.57 2.11 -9.16
N GLN A 75 10.44 2.77 -8.86
CA GLN A 75 9.12 2.12 -8.88
C GLN A 75 8.79 1.58 -10.28
N VAL A 76 9.09 2.34 -11.34
CA VAL A 76 8.90 1.88 -12.72
C VAL A 76 9.72 0.61 -12.99
N LEU A 77 10.99 0.55 -12.58
CA LEU A 77 11.83 -0.64 -12.76
C LEU A 77 11.30 -1.85 -11.97
N ILE A 78 10.82 -1.63 -10.74
CA ILE A 78 10.20 -2.70 -9.93
C ILE A 78 8.94 -3.24 -10.64
N GLU A 79 8.10 -2.36 -11.20
CA GLU A 79 6.91 -2.77 -11.94
C GLU A 79 7.26 -3.49 -13.26
N GLU A 80 8.32 -3.07 -13.98
CA GLU A 80 8.83 -3.80 -15.14
C GLU A 80 9.30 -5.20 -14.77
N HIS A 81 10.01 -5.35 -13.65
CA HIS A 81 10.45 -6.65 -13.16
C HIS A 81 9.27 -7.55 -12.76
N LYS A 82 8.28 -7.01 -12.03
CA LYS A 82 7.05 -7.75 -11.68
C LYS A 82 6.29 -8.25 -12.92
N LYS A 83 6.32 -7.49 -14.02
CA LYS A 83 5.73 -7.88 -15.31
C LYS A 83 6.57 -8.92 -16.07
N GLY A 84 7.77 -9.25 -15.58
CA GLY A 84 8.71 -10.13 -16.24
C GLY A 84 9.45 -9.50 -17.43
N ASN A 85 9.40 -8.17 -17.57
CA ASN A 85 10.03 -7.46 -18.69
C ASN A 85 11.55 -7.34 -18.54
N ILE A 86 12.05 -7.33 -17.31
CA ILE A 86 13.48 -7.27 -16.99
C ILE A 86 13.84 -8.35 -15.98
N SER A 87 15.03 -8.92 -16.13
CA SER A 87 15.55 -9.91 -15.18
C SER A 87 15.91 -9.25 -13.83
N ARG A 88 16.17 -10.07 -12.82
CA ARG A 88 16.60 -9.57 -11.50
C ARG A 88 17.97 -8.90 -11.58
N GLU A 89 18.89 -9.46 -12.36
CA GLU A 89 20.23 -8.90 -12.59
C GLU A 89 20.15 -7.56 -13.31
N GLU A 90 19.26 -7.45 -14.30
CA GLU A 90 19.01 -6.21 -15.03
C GLU A 90 18.38 -5.14 -14.13
N LEU A 91 17.41 -5.52 -13.29
CA LEU A 91 16.82 -4.62 -12.29
C LEU A 91 17.91 -4.03 -11.38
N HIS A 92 18.77 -4.88 -10.82
CA HIS A 92 19.85 -4.44 -9.94
C HIS A 92 20.84 -3.50 -10.65
N ALA A 93 21.25 -3.85 -11.87
CA ALA A 93 22.15 -2.99 -12.66
C ALA A 93 21.54 -1.62 -12.97
N ARG A 94 20.23 -1.58 -13.30
CA ARG A 94 19.51 -0.33 -13.58
C ARG A 94 19.30 0.52 -12.32
N ILE A 95 19.02 -0.09 -11.17
CA ILE A 95 18.94 0.63 -9.89
C ILE A 95 20.30 1.23 -9.53
N GLN A 96 21.39 0.47 -9.64
CA GLN A 96 22.75 1.01 -9.41
C GLN A 96 23.09 2.18 -10.34
N ALA A 97 22.61 2.15 -11.58
CA ALA A 97 22.77 3.27 -12.50
C ALA A 97 21.99 4.52 -12.03
N LEU A 98 20.73 4.33 -11.59
CA LEU A 98 19.93 5.42 -11.01
C LEU A 98 20.54 6.00 -9.74
N GLU A 99 21.16 5.17 -8.88
CA GLU A 99 21.84 5.63 -7.66
C GLU A 99 23.05 6.51 -8.00
N LYS A 100 23.85 6.13 -9.00
CA LYS A 100 24.95 6.97 -9.50
C LYS A 100 24.45 8.28 -10.10
N GLU A 101 23.37 8.23 -10.87
CA GLU A 101 22.74 9.43 -11.43
C GLU A 101 22.22 10.36 -10.34
N LEU A 102 21.66 9.79 -9.27
CA LEU A 102 21.19 10.52 -8.09
C LEU A 102 22.35 11.22 -7.39
N GLU A 103 23.45 10.51 -7.15
CA GLU A 103 24.65 11.05 -6.53
C GLU A 103 25.20 12.27 -7.29
N GLU A 104 25.33 12.18 -8.62
CA GLU A 104 25.80 13.29 -9.45
C GLU A 104 24.84 14.49 -9.41
N GLN A 105 23.53 14.27 -9.36
CA GLN A 105 22.55 15.35 -9.24
C GLN A 105 22.56 16.00 -7.85
N ILE A 106 22.75 15.23 -6.77
CA ILE A 106 22.91 15.75 -5.41
C ILE A 106 24.15 16.64 -5.33
N LYS A 107 25.26 16.23 -5.95
CA LYS A 107 26.52 17.00 -6.00
C LYS A 107 26.36 18.39 -6.63
N LEU A 108 25.41 18.56 -7.55
CA LEU A 108 25.10 19.85 -8.17
C LEU A 108 24.26 20.77 -7.27
N ILE A 109 23.52 20.20 -6.31
CA ILE A 109 22.64 20.96 -5.40
C ILE A 109 23.39 21.35 -4.12
N LEU A 110 24.22 20.44 -3.61
CA LEU A 110 24.97 20.64 -2.38
C LEU A 110 26.27 21.39 -2.63
N THR A 111 26.72 22.17 -1.63
CA THR A 111 28.10 22.65 -1.65
C THR A 111 29.08 21.48 -1.52
N PRO A 112 30.35 21.62 -1.92
CA PRO A 112 31.33 20.55 -1.77
C PRO A 112 31.42 19.99 -0.33
N GLU A 113 31.34 20.87 0.68
CA GLU A 113 31.35 20.49 2.10
C GLU A 113 30.08 19.73 2.51
N GLN A 114 28.90 20.17 2.07
CA GLN A 114 27.64 19.48 2.32
C GLN A 114 27.59 18.10 1.64
N PHE A 115 28.12 18.00 0.42
CA PHE A 115 28.18 16.75 -0.34
C PHE A 115 29.09 15.73 0.33
N GLU A 116 30.24 16.17 0.87
CA GLU A 116 31.15 15.30 1.62
C GLU A 116 30.49 14.77 2.90
N LYS A 117 29.79 15.64 3.66
CA LYS A 117 29.00 15.20 4.84
C LYS A 117 27.91 14.20 4.45
N TRP A 118 27.22 14.43 3.33
CA TRP A 118 26.20 13.52 2.82
C TRP A 118 26.81 12.15 2.43
N LYS A 119 27.97 12.12 1.76
CA LYS A 119 28.70 10.87 1.47
C LYS A 119 29.10 10.11 2.73
N GLN A 120 29.61 10.81 3.73
CA GLN A 120 29.97 10.19 5.01
C GLN A 120 28.75 9.62 5.71
N HIS A 121 27.60 10.29 5.63
CA HIS A 121 26.34 9.78 6.16
C HIS A 121 25.85 8.54 5.39
N GLN A 122 25.93 8.54 4.06
CA GLN A 122 25.59 7.38 3.22
C GLN A 122 26.47 6.17 3.54
N GLU A 123 27.78 6.37 3.62
CA GLU A 123 28.72 5.31 3.98
C GLU A 123 28.47 4.80 5.41
N HIS A 124 28.10 5.70 6.32
CA HIS A 124 27.71 5.33 7.67
C HIS A 124 26.44 4.46 7.68
N VAL A 125 25.37 4.85 7.00
CA VAL A 125 24.15 4.05 6.88
C VAL A 125 24.45 2.68 6.25
N ARG A 126 25.30 2.65 5.22
CA ARG A 126 25.72 1.42 4.52
C ARG A 126 26.53 0.48 5.41
N GLN A 127 27.47 1.01 6.19
CA GLN A 127 28.34 0.22 7.06
C GLN A 127 27.61 -0.35 8.25
N PHE A 128 26.59 0.37 8.77
CA PHE A 128 26.00 0.05 10.06
C PHE A 128 24.53 -0.40 10.02
N GLY A 129 23.92 -0.50 8.84
CA GLY A 129 22.73 -1.33 8.59
C GLY A 129 21.51 -1.05 9.46
N GLY A 130 21.35 0.18 9.98
CA GLY A 130 20.37 0.50 11.02
C GLY A 130 20.84 0.06 12.41
N LEU A 131 21.63 0.90 13.08
CA LEU A 131 22.21 0.64 14.40
C LEU A 131 21.18 0.62 15.53
N PRO A 132 21.32 -0.19 16.60
CA PRO A 132 20.41 -0.18 17.75
C PRO A 132 20.26 1.20 18.41
N TYR A 133 19.06 1.49 18.95
CA TYR A 133 18.73 2.71 19.72
C TYR A 133 19.72 2.99 20.86
N PRO A 134 20.24 4.23 21.02
CA PRO A 134 19.78 5.54 20.52
C PRO A 134 20.32 5.97 19.14
N LEU A 135 21.08 5.13 18.44
CA LEU A 135 21.73 5.50 17.17
C LEU A 135 20.83 5.33 15.92
N LEU A 136 19.59 4.86 16.10
CA LEU A 136 18.59 4.59 15.04
C LEU A 136 17.65 5.76 14.76
N MET A 137 17.48 6.68 15.72
CA MET A 137 16.67 7.89 15.54
C MET A 137 17.57 9.13 15.52
N PRO A 138 17.31 10.11 14.64
CA PRO A 138 17.96 11.41 14.71
C PRO A 138 17.89 11.96 16.14
N LEU A 139 19.00 12.46 16.66
CA LEU A 139 19.11 12.92 18.05
C LEU A 139 18.05 13.98 18.37
N GLU A 140 17.70 14.83 17.40
CA GLU A 140 16.70 15.89 17.49
C GLU A 140 15.30 15.32 17.66
N HIS A 141 15.01 14.19 17.01
CA HIS A 141 13.74 13.49 17.19
C HIS A 141 13.66 12.87 18.58
N LEU A 142 14.73 12.21 19.01
CA LEU A 142 14.82 11.64 20.37
C LEU A 142 14.76 12.75 21.44
N ALA A 143 15.42 13.88 21.20
CA ALA A 143 15.40 15.05 22.07
C ALA A 143 13.99 15.61 22.23
N ARG A 144 13.20 15.63 21.15
CA ARG A 144 11.80 16.06 21.20
C ARG A 144 10.91 15.10 21.97
N ILE A 145 11.04 13.79 21.74
CA ILE A 145 10.22 12.77 22.43
C ILE A 145 10.53 12.73 23.93
N LEU A 146 11.82 12.81 24.26
CA LEU A 146 12.29 12.77 25.64
C LEU A 146 12.28 14.16 26.30
N GLU A 147 11.93 15.22 25.58
CA GLU A 147 11.96 16.60 26.09
C GLU A 147 13.33 16.92 26.74
N LEU A 148 14.42 16.63 26.03
CA LEU A 148 15.77 16.92 26.51
C LEU A 148 16.01 18.43 26.53
N ASP A 149 16.62 18.94 27.60
CA ASP A 149 17.09 20.31 27.63
C ASP A 149 18.36 20.51 26.77
N GLU A 150 18.74 21.76 26.53
CA GLU A 150 19.88 22.10 25.68
C GLU A 150 21.20 21.46 26.16
N ARG A 151 21.42 21.39 27.47
CA ARG A 151 22.62 20.78 28.06
C ARG A 151 22.61 19.26 27.81
N GLN A 152 21.48 18.60 28.03
CA GLN A 152 21.30 17.18 27.75
C GLN A 152 21.49 16.87 26.26
N VAL A 153 20.98 17.71 25.36
CA VAL A 153 21.18 17.57 23.90
C VAL A 153 22.66 17.66 23.54
N GLN A 154 23.41 18.63 24.09
CA GLN A 154 24.86 18.74 23.83
C GLN A 154 25.63 17.52 24.37
N GLN A 155 25.29 17.04 25.57
CA GLN A 155 25.91 15.84 26.14
C GLN A 155 25.59 14.59 25.31
N ALA A 156 24.34 14.44 24.88
CA ALA A 156 23.90 13.33 24.03
C ALA A 156 24.64 13.33 22.69
N ARG A 157 24.81 14.51 22.07
CA ARG A 157 25.55 14.68 20.82
C ARG A 157 27.00 14.21 20.98
N ALA A 158 27.69 14.62 22.04
CA ALA A 158 29.05 14.19 22.31
C ALA A 158 29.16 12.67 22.54
N ILE A 159 28.19 12.04 23.21
CA ILE A 159 28.13 10.59 23.41
C ILE A 159 27.98 9.87 22.06
N VAL A 160 27.04 10.34 21.23
CA VAL A 160 26.78 9.76 19.89
C VAL A 160 27.99 9.92 18.99
N GLU A 161 28.55 11.11 18.85
CA GLU A 161 29.73 11.38 18.02
C GLU A 161 30.92 10.50 18.41
N LYS A 162 31.18 10.36 19.72
CA LYS A 162 32.24 9.47 20.21
C LYS A 162 31.98 8.01 19.85
N ALA A 163 30.76 7.52 20.04
CA ALA A 163 30.40 6.14 19.71
C ALA A 163 30.56 5.87 18.21
N LEU A 164 30.15 6.82 17.36
CA LEU A 164 30.31 6.74 15.90
C LEU A 164 31.77 6.67 15.48
N GLU A 165 32.65 7.47 16.11
CA GLU A 165 34.09 7.45 15.82
C GLU A 165 34.76 6.14 16.27
N GLU A 166 34.38 5.61 17.44
CA GLU A 166 34.84 4.30 17.91
C GLU A 166 34.40 3.17 16.94
N MET A 167 33.15 3.23 16.46
CA MET A 167 32.63 2.26 15.49
C MET A 167 33.35 2.35 14.15
N ARG A 168 33.59 3.56 13.64
CA ARG A 168 34.35 3.79 12.40
C ARG A 168 35.76 3.20 12.52
N THR A 169 36.43 3.45 13.63
CA THR A 169 37.77 2.88 13.91
C THR A 169 37.72 1.35 13.95
N ALA A 170 36.71 0.77 14.60
CA ALA A 170 36.55 -0.69 14.67
C ALA A 170 36.37 -1.31 13.26
N VAL A 171 35.51 -0.72 12.42
CA VAL A 171 35.28 -1.19 11.04
C VAL A 171 36.57 -1.14 10.21
N GLN A 172 37.40 -0.10 10.39
CA GLN A 172 38.64 0.04 9.64
C GLN A 172 39.75 -0.91 10.12
N THR A 173 39.77 -1.27 11.40
CA THR A 173 40.90 -1.99 12.01
C THR A 173 40.65 -3.47 12.24
N ILE A 174 39.39 -3.91 12.24
CA ILE A 174 39.01 -5.28 12.55
C ILE A 174 38.56 -6.01 11.28
N ALA A 175 39.42 -6.87 10.76
CA ALA A 175 39.11 -7.68 9.57
C ALA A 175 38.12 -8.83 9.87
N ASP A 176 38.16 -9.39 11.10
CA ASP A 176 37.26 -10.48 11.48
C ASP A 176 35.85 -9.96 11.77
N ARG A 177 34.88 -10.38 10.96
CA ARG A 177 33.50 -9.88 11.04
C ARG A 177 32.81 -10.19 12.36
N LYS A 178 33.09 -11.35 12.97
CA LYS A 178 32.47 -11.73 14.23
C LYS A 178 32.96 -10.82 15.35
N ARG A 179 34.28 -10.64 15.45
CA ARG A 179 34.91 -9.71 16.40
C ARG A 179 34.46 -8.28 16.18
N LEU A 180 34.29 -7.85 14.94
CA LEU A 180 33.76 -6.51 14.62
C LEU A 180 32.36 -6.31 15.23
N HIS A 181 31.44 -7.26 15.06
CA HIS A 181 30.11 -7.17 15.65
C HIS A 181 30.15 -7.14 17.19
N GLU A 182 31.01 -7.93 17.82
CA GLU A 182 31.20 -7.92 19.28
C GLU A 182 31.68 -6.55 19.78
N VAL A 183 32.65 -5.94 19.09
CA VAL A 183 33.17 -4.61 19.44
C VAL A 183 32.11 -3.54 19.23
N ILE A 184 31.38 -3.55 18.10
CA ILE A 184 30.28 -2.62 17.86
C ILE A 184 29.21 -2.75 18.95
N ALA A 185 28.83 -3.97 19.34
CA ALA A 185 27.84 -4.19 20.39
C ALA A 185 28.27 -3.58 21.73
N GLU A 186 29.54 -3.70 22.11
CA GLU A 186 30.07 -3.09 23.32
C GLU A 186 30.14 -1.55 23.23
N ILE A 187 30.43 -0.99 22.05
CA ILE A 187 30.38 0.47 21.83
C ILE A 187 28.94 0.97 22.01
N VAL A 188 27.95 0.31 21.39
CA VAL A 188 26.52 0.67 21.53
C VAL A 188 26.10 0.61 23.00
N LYS A 189 26.42 -0.48 23.69
CA LYS A 189 26.07 -0.70 25.10
C LYS A 189 26.64 0.39 26.00
N ARG A 190 27.89 0.80 25.76
CA ARG A 190 28.54 1.88 26.51
C ARG A 190 27.89 3.23 26.22
N ALA A 191 27.65 3.55 24.95
CA ALA A 191 27.01 4.79 24.54
C ALA A 191 25.59 4.91 25.12
N GLU A 192 24.83 3.83 25.13
CA GLU A 192 23.52 3.77 25.78
C GLU A 192 23.62 4.03 27.29
N ALA A 193 24.57 3.40 27.99
CA ALA A 193 24.73 3.61 29.43
C ALA A 193 25.07 5.08 29.76
N GLN A 194 25.92 5.71 28.94
CA GLN A 194 26.24 7.13 29.06
C GLN A 194 25.04 8.02 28.71
N PHE A 195 24.26 7.66 27.69
CA PHE A 195 23.06 8.40 27.34
C PHE A 195 22.02 8.31 28.46
N ARG A 196 21.79 7.13 29.04
CA ARG A 196 20.86 6.97 30.17
C ARG A 196 21.31 7.74 31.43
N SER A 197 22.60 7.98 31.63
CA SER A 197 23.09 8.70 32.81
C SER A 197 22.83 10.21 32.75
N ILE A 198 22.60 10.78 31.57
CA ILE A 198 22.23 12.19 31.41
C ILE A 198 20.71 12.42 31.47
N LEU A 199 19.90 11.36 31.46
CA LEU A 199 18.43 11.43 31.52
C LEU A 199 17.93 11.55 32.97
N THR A 200 16.83 12.28 33.16
CA THR A 200 16.01 12.20 34.38
C THR A 200 15.27 10.86 34.45
N ASP A 201 14.73 10.50 35.61
CA ASP A 201 14.03 9.21 35.76
C ASP A 201 12.76 9.12 34.90
N ALA A 202 12.03 10.22 34.72
CA ALA A 202 10.89 10.29 33.80
C ALA A 202 11.31 10.08 32.34
N GLN A 203 12.44 10.67 31.94
CA GLN A 203 13.01 10.49 30.61
C GLN A 203 13.54 9.07 30.40
N LYS A 204 14.18 8.45 31.39
CA LYS A 204 14.59 7.04 31.34
C LYS A 204 13.39 6.13 31.13
N ALA A 205 12.27 6.38 31.82
CA ALA A 205 11.05 5.60 31.62
C ALA A 205 10.48 5.75 30.20
N LYS A 206 10.43 6.98 29.64
CA LYS A 206 10.04 7.20 28.23
C LYS A 206 11.01 6.51 27.27
N TYR A 207 12.31 6.62 27.52
CA TYR A 207 13.34 5.98 26.71
C TYR A 207 13.23 4.45 26.72
N ASP A 208 12.99 3.86 27.89
CA ASP A 208 12.75 2.42 28.02
C ASP A 208 11.48 1.99 27.27
N GLN A 209 10.44 2.83 27.21
CA GLN A 209 9.25 2.57 26.38
C GLN A 209 9.55 2.60 24.89
N LEU A 210 10.42 3.51 24.44
CA LEU A 210 10.87 3.56 23.03
C LEU A 210 11.75 2.37 22.67
N LYS A 211 12.58 1.91 23.63
CA LYS A 211 13.48 0.76 23.47
C LYS A 211 12.79 -0.59 23.61
N ARG A 212 11.63 -0.66 24.28
CA ARG A 212 10.80 -1.86 24.21
C ARG A 212 10.63 -2.15 22.73
N PRO A 213 11.00 -3.35 22.26
CA PRO A 213 10.70 -3.71 20.88
C PRO A 213 9.23 -3.37 20.71
N GLN A 214 8.94 -2.45 19.76
CA GLN A 214 7.56 -2.18 19.36
C GLN A 214 6.92 -3.55 19.28
N PRO A 215 5.85 -3.81 20.08
CA PRO A 215 5.34 -5.16 20.27
C PRO A 215 5.26 -5.75 18.88
N VAL A 216 6.12 -6.75 18.61
CA VAL A 216 6.35 -7.29 17.27
C VAL A 216 4.97 -7.38 16.68
N SER A 217 4.66 -6.57 15.65
CA SER A 217 3.27 -6.33 15.24
C SER A 217 2.59 -7.68 15.19
N LEU A 218 1.83 -8.00 16.24
CA LEU A 218 1.44 -9.38 16.43
C LEU A 218 0.54 -9.68 15.25
N PRO A 219 0.70 -10.85 14.61
CA PRO A 219 -0.19 -11.20 13.53
C PRO A 219 -1.61 -11.00 14.04
N TYR A 220 -2.35 -10.09 13.40
CA TYR A 220 -3.71 -9.79 13.83
C TYR A 220 -4.49 -11.11 13.75
N PRO A 221 -5.22 -11.53 14.80
CA PRO A 221 -5.80 -12.87 14.86
C PRO A 221 -6.75 -13.18 13.70
N LEU A 222 -7.28 -12.14 13.06
CA LEU A 222 -8.13 -12.20 11.89
C LEU A 222 -7.44 -11.55 10.67
N PRO A 223 -7.88 -11.88 9.45
CA PRO A 223 -7.31 -11.31 8.24
C PRO A 223 -7.64 -9.82 8.06
N PHE A 224 -8.61 -9.28 8.80
CA PHE A 224 -9.04 -7.88 8.74
C PHE A 224 -9.38 -7.33 10.13
N PRO A 225 -9.25 -6.01 10.36
CA PRO A 225 -9.70 -5.36 11.59
C PRO A 225 -11.19 -5.60 11.87
N LEU A 226 -11.56 -5.72 13.15
CA LEU A 226 -12.95 -5.98 13.55
C LEU A 226 -13.92 -4.91 13.04
N GLU A 227 -13.51 -3.64 12.97
CA GLU A 227 -14.35 -2.54 12.45
C GLU A 227 -14.69 -2.76 10.97
N HIS A 228 -13.73 -3.27 10.21
CA HIS A 228 -13.92 -3.59 8.79
C HIS A 228 -14.87 -4.78 8.63
N LEU A 229 -14.66 -5.85 9.42
CA LEU A 229 -15.52 -7.04 9.42
C LEU A 229 -16.96 -6.72 9.85
N THR A 230 -17.12 -5.88 10.87
CA THR A 230 -18.43 -5.43 11.37
C THR A 230 -19.24 -4.78 10.26
N ARG A 231 -18.61 -3.89 9.49
CA ARG A 231 -19.25 -3.20 8.37
C ARG A 231 -19.49 -4.15 7.19
N ALA A 232 -18.49 -4.90 6.78
CA ALA A 232 -18.55 -5.74 5.58
C ALA A 232 -19.54 -6.91 5.74
N LEU A 233 -19.61 -7.50 6.93
CA LEU A 233 -20.50 -8.63 7.24
C LEU A 233 -21.82 -8.20 7.88
N SER A 234 -22.01 -6.90 8.14
CA SER A 234 -23.17 -6.38 8.87
C SER A 234 -23.40 -7.17 10.18
N LEU A 235 -22.34 -7.31 10.98
CA LEU A 235 -22.42 -8.07 12.24
C LEU A 235 -23.40 -7.40 13.20
N THR A 236 -24.22 -8.21 13.86
CA THR A 236 -25.07 -7.74 14.96
C THR A 236 -24.23 -7.35 16.18
N PRO A 237 -24.71 -6.50 17.10
CA PRO A 237 -23.97 -6.15 18.31
C PRO A 237 -23.48 -7.37 19.10
N ALA A 238 -24.32 -8.40 19.24
CA ALA A 238 -23.94 -9.65 19.90
C ALA A 238 -22.81 -10.40 19.18
N GLN A 239 -22.82 -10.44 17.84
CA GLN A 239 -21.72 -11.01 17.06
C GLN A 239 -20.43 -10.20 17.19
N VAL A 240 -20.52 -8.86 17.28
CA VAL A 240 -19.35 -7.99 17.50
C VAL A 240 -18.72 -8.30 18.86
N ASP A 241 -19.52 -8.44 19.92
CA ASP A 241 -19.02 -8.80 21.25
C ASP A 241 -18.35 -10.18 21.27
N GLN A 242 -18.96 -11.17 20.60
CA GLN A 242 -18.38 -12.51 20.45
C GLN A 242 -17.08 -12.49 19.63
N ALA A 243 -17.05 -11.75 18.53
CA ALA A 243 -15.85 -11.60 17.70
C ALA A 243 -14.70 -10.95 18.48
N LYS A 244 -15.01 -9.92 19.28
CA LYS A 244 -14.05 -9.26 20.15
C LYS A 244 -13.47 -10.24 21.18
N ALA A 245 -14.31 -11.04 21.83
CA ALA A 245 -13.85 -12.07 22.78
C ALA A 245 -12.93 -13.11 22.11
N ILE A 246 -13.24 -13.54 20.88
CA ILE A 246 -12.39 -14.45 20.09
C ILE A 246 -11.02 -13.82 19.81
N ILE A 247 -10.99 -12.55 19.36
CA ILE A 247 -9.76 -11.80 19.07
C ILE A 247 -8.92 -11.59 20.34
N ASP A 248 -9.54 -11.22 21.45
CA ASP A 248 -8.86 -10.97 22.72
C ASP A 248 -8.21 -12.26 23.26
N SER A 249 -8.92 -13.40 23.15
CA SER A 249 -8.38 -14.73 23.52
C SER A 249 -7.17 -15.11 22.67
N ALA A 250 -7.30 -15.03 21.35
CA ALA A 250 -6.20 -15.34 20.43
C ALA A 250 -4.99 -14.41 20.64
N SER A 251 -5.22 -13.12 20.92
CA SER A 251 -4.14 -12.17 21.22
C SER A 251 -3.42 -12.48 22.54
N ALA A 252 -4.13 -13.05 23.52
CA ALA A 252 -3.51 -13.54 24.75
C ALA A 252 -2.67 -14.81 24.50
N GLU A 253 -3.19 -15.76 23.71
CA GLU A 253 -2.48 -16.99 23.33
C GLU A 253 -1.21 -16.70 22.53
N ILE A 254 -1.28 -15.81 21.54
CA ILE A 254 -0.11 -15.39 20.75
C ILE A 254 0.94 -14.74 21.66
N ARG A 255 0.54 -13.84 22.56
CA ARG A 255 1.49 -13.23 23.53
C ARG A 255 2.15 -14.28 24.42
N ASN A 256 1.40 -15.26 24.90
CA ASN A 256 1.95 -16.35 25.71
C ASN A 256 2.92 -17.22 24.90
N ALA A 257 2.61 -17.51 23.63
CA ALA A 257 3.50 -18.25 22.74
C ALA A 257 4.84 -17.51 22.55
N PHE A 258 4.81 -16.20 22.29
CA PHE A 258 6.04 -15.38 22.18
C PHE A 258 6.85 -15.33 23.49
N GLN A 259 6.22 -15.49 24.65
CA GLN A 259 6.90 -15.49 25.95
C GLN A 259 7.52 -16.85 26.31
N THR A 260 6.92 -17.95 25.84
CA THR A 260 7.24 -19.30 26.29
C THR A 260 8.03 -20.13 25.28
N ILE A 261 7.92 -19.80 23.98
CA ILE A 261 8.55 -20.55 22.89
C ILE A 261 9.75 -19.76 22.35
N THR A 262 10.94 -20.31 22.55
CA THR A 262 12.19 -19.72 22.06
C THR A 262 12.55 -20.16 20.65
N ASP A 263 12.15 -21.37 20.25
CA ASP A 263 12.39 -21.87 18.89
C ASP A 263 11.47 -21.18 17.87
N LYS A 264 12.07 -20.59 16.83
CA LYS A 264 11.33 -19.80 15.85
C LYS A 264 10.40 -20.64 14.97
N SER A 265 10.78 -21.89 14.66
CA SER A 265 9.97 -22.77 13.81
C SER A 265 8.74 -23.26 14.58
N GLU A 266 8.94 -23.66 15.84
CA GLU A 266 7.87 -24.03 16.75
C GLU A 266 6.92 -22.86 17.00
N LEU A 267 7.45 -21.66 17.25
CA LEU A 267 6.65 -20.45 17.45
C LEU A 267 5.76 -20.15 16.25
N SER A 268 6.32 -20.18 15.03
CA SER A 268 5.54 -19.98 13.79
C SER A 268 4.41 -21.00 13.66
N ARG A 269 4.68 -22.28 13.93
CA ARG A 269 3.68 -23.35 13.86
C ARG A 269 2.55 -23.15 14.88
N VAL A 270 2.89 -22.76 16.11
CA VAL A 270 1.90 -22.50 17.17
C VAL A 270 1.04 -21.28 16.82
N ILE A 271 1.65 -20.19 16.32
CA ILE A 271 0.92 -19.01 15.87
C ILE A 271 -0.04 -19.38 14.72
N GLU A 272 0.41 -20.12 13.72
CA GLU A 272 -0.45 -20.55 12.61
C GLU A 272 -1.67 -21.35 13.09
N GLN A 273 -1.46 -22.24 14.07
CA GLN A 273 -2.55 -23.01 14.67
C GLN A 273 -3.53 -22.11 15.46
N ILE A 274 -3.04 -21.12 16.21
CA ILE A 274 -3.90 -20.15 16.91
C ILE A 274 -4.74 -19.37 15.90
N LEU A 275 -4.13 -18.88 14.81
CA LEU A 275 -4.85 -18.16 13.75
C LEU A 275 -5.92 -19.04 13.08
N LYS A 276 -5.62 -20.31 12.82
CA LYS A 276 -6.57 -21.28 12.26
C LYS A 276 -7.76 -21.54 13.20
N ASN A 277 -7.51 -21.68 14.50
CA ASN A 277 -8.54 -21.86 15.52
C ASN A 277 -9.41 -20.60 15.65
N THR A 278 -8.78 -19.43 15.65
CA THR A 278 -9.45 -18.13 15.71
C THR A 278 -10.40 -17.95 14.53
N ASP A 279 -9.93 -18.28 13.32
CA ASP A 279 -10.74 -18.21 12.11
C ASP A 279 -11.96 -19.14 12.18
N ALA A 280 -11.77 -20.38 12.64
CA ALA A 280 -12.87 -21.33 12.80
C ALA A 280 -13.90 -20.84 13.84
N ALA A 281 -13.43 -20.33 14.98
CA ALA A 281 -14.31 -19.76 16.01
C ALA A 281 -15.09 -18.56 15.48
N PHE A 282 -14.43 -17.68 14.73
CA PHE A 282 -15.08 -16.53 14.11
C PHE A 282 -16.12 -16.97 13.07
N GLN A 283 -15.82 -17.95 12.22
CA GLN A 283 -16.80 -18.48 11.26
C GLN A 283 -18.04 -19.10 11.93
N ASN A 284 -17.90 -19.66 13.13
CA ASN A 284 -19.03 -20.27 13.87
C ASN A 284 -20.05 -19.26 14.39
N ILE A 285 -19.67 -18.00 14.57
CA ILE A 285 -20.59 -16.94 14.99
C ILE A 285 -21.29 -16.25 13.80
N LEU A 286 -20.88 -16.58 12.56
CA LEU A 286 -21.44 -16.00 11.35
C LEU A 286 -22.64 -16.80 10.84
N THR A 287 -23.62 -16.10 10.28
CA THR A 287 -24.66 -16.72 9.45
C THR A 287 -24.05 -17.31 8.18
N GLU A 288 -24.79 -18.17 7.47
CA GLU A 288 -24.34 -18.74 6.20
C GLU A 288 -24.00 -17.66 5.16
N GLN A 289 -24.84 -16.64 5.01
CA GLN A 289 -24.58 -15.52 4.09
C GLN A 289 -23.31 -14.75 4.49
N GLN A 290 -23.11 -14.49 5.79
CA GLN A 290 -21.91 -13.82 6.29
C GLN A 290 -20.65 -14.67 6.05
N ARG A 291 -20.71 -15.99 6.23
CA ARG A 291 -19.59 -16.90 5.92
C ARG A 291 -19.19 -16.82 4.44
N LEU A 292 -20.16 -16.72 3.52
CA LEU A 292 -19.88 -16.56 2.09
C LEU A 292 -19.22 -15.21 1.76
N VAL A 293 -19.59 -14.13 2.44
CA VAL A 293 -18.92 -12.83 2.29
C VAL A 293 -17.51 -12.89 2.89
N TYR A 294 -17.37 -13.43 4.10
CA TYR A 294 -16.09 -13.57 4.78
C TYR A 294 -15.09 -14.43 4.00
N ALA A 295 -15.53 -15.57 3.42
CA ALA A 295 -14.70 -16.41 2.57
C ALA A 295 -14.19 -15.65 1.33
N ARG A 296 -15.03 -14.80 0.72
CA ARG A 296 -14.64 -13.92 -0.40
C ARG A 296 -13.63 -12.85 0.04
N MET A 297 -13.75 -12.34 1.26
CA MET A 297 -12.79 -11.38 1.81
C MET A 297 -11.43 -12.05 2.06
N LYS A 298 -11.42 -13.24 2.66
CA LYS A 298 -10.19 -14.00 2.99
C LYS A 298 -9.37 -14.41 1.79
N ASN A 299 -10.07 -14.92 0.79
CA ASN A 299 -9.49 -15.32 -0.47
C ASN A 299 -10.05 -14.35 -1.51
N PRO A 300 -9.56 -13.09 -1.54
CA PRO A 300 -9.92 -12.22 -2.65
C PRO A 300 -9.42 -12.98 -3.87
N GLN A 301 -10.35 -13.54 -4.65
CA GLN A 301 -9.95 -14.30 -5.82
C GLN A 301 -8.97 -13.42 -6.59
N PRO A 302 -7.80 -13.94 -7.02
CA PRO A 302 -6.91 -13.17 -7.87
C PRO A 302 -7.81 -12.61 -8.96
N ALA A 303 -7.76 -11.30 -9.19
CA ALA A 303 -8.73 -10.57 -9.99
C ALA A 303 -8.68 -11.01 -11.47
N ILE A 304 -9.06 -12.25 -11.76
CA ILE A 304 -9.87 -12.58 -12.90
C ILE A 304 -11.14 -11.81 -12.59
N SER A 305 -11.24 -10.61 -13.16
CA SER A 305 -12.45 -9.80 -13.12
C SER A 305 -13.55 -10.62 -13.78
N ILE A 306 -14.18 -11.53 -13.02
CA ILE A 306 -15.32 -12.31 -13.49
C ILE A 306 -16.38 -11.25 -13.76
N PRO A 307 -16.77 -11.06 -15.04
CA PRO A 307 -17.73 -10.05 -15.39
C PRO A 307 -19.04 -10.37 -14.64
N TYR A 308 -19.62 -9.37 -13.98
CA TYR A 308 -20.90 -9.56 -13.30
C TYR A 308 -21.96 -9.94 -14.35
N PRO A 309 -22.77 -10.99 -14.13
CA PRO A 309 -23.70 -11.53 -15.14
C PRO A 309 -24.75 -10.51 -15.60
N LEU A 310 -24.98 -9.47 -14.81
CA LEU A 310 -25.83 -8.32 -15.12
C LEU A 310 -24.99 -7.05 -15.18
N ILE A 311 -25.44 -6.05 -15.96
CA ILE A 311 -24.70 -4.80 -16.16
C ILE A 311 -24.54 -3.95 -14.89
N LEU A 312 -25.38 -4.20 -13.88
CA LEU A 312 -25.35 -3.54 -12.57
C LEU A 312 -25.56 -4.59 -11.46
N PRO A 313 -25.12 -4.30 -10.21
CA PRO A 313 -25.47 -5.11 -9.05
C PRO A 313 -26.98 -5.31 -8.96
N LEU A 314 -27.42 -6.50 -8.57
CA LEU A 314 -28.83 -6.86 -8.55
C LEU A 314 -29.63 -5.95 -7.62
N GLU A 315 -29.07 -5.55 -6.49
CA GLU A 315 -29.68 -4.62 -5.54
C GLU A 315 -30.01 -3.27 -6.21
N HIS A 316 -29.15 -2.84 -7.13
CA HIS A 316 -29.38 -1.62 -7.88
C HIS A 316 -30.51 -1.78 -8.90
N LEU A 317 -30.56 -2.92 -9.60
CA LEU A 317 -31.60 -3.24 -10.57
C LEU A 317 -32.97 -3.41 -9.92
N VAL A 318 -33.04 -4.08 -8.77
CA VAL A 318 -34.28 -4.23 -7.97
C VAL A 318 -34.90 -2.86 -7.69
N ARG A 319 -34.07 -1.90 -7.25
CA ARG A 319 -34.51 -0.54 -6.97
C ARG A 319 -34.89 0.24 -8.23
N ILE A 320 -34.05 0.23 -9.27
CA ILE A 320 -34.29 1.02 -10.49
C ILE A 320 -35.52 0.50 -11.25
N LEU A 321 -35.65 -0.81 -11.38
CA LEU A 321 -36.73 -1.45 -12.14
C LEU A 321 -37.99 -1.68 -11.29
N ALA A 322 -37.95 -1.34 -10.00
CA ALA A 322 -39.03 -1.60 -9.04
C ALA A 322 -39.53 -3.04 -9.14
N LEU A 323 -38.61 -4.01 -9.05
CA LEU A 323 -38.96 -5.42 -9.13
C LEU A 323 -39.85 -5.82 -7.96
N THR A 324 -40.85 -6.67 -8.22
CA THR A 324 -41.64 -7.28 -7.13
C THR A 324 -40.77 -8.22 -6.30
N SER A 325 -41.24 -8.60 -5.11
CA SER A 325 -40.54 -9.59 -4.29
C SER A 325 -40.33 -10.91 -5.03
N GLU A 326 -41.33 -11.37 -5.80
CA GLU A 326 -41.23 -12.57 -6.62
C GLU A 326 -40.19 -12.43 -7.74
N GLN A 327 -40.23 -11.32 -8.50
CA GLN A 327 -39.22 -11.04 -9.54
C GLN A 327 -37.81 -10.94 -8.96
N THR A 328 -37.67 -10.41 -7.74
CA THR A 328 -36.40 -10.25 -7.04
C THR A 328 -35.80 -11.61 -6.69
N GLU A 329 -36.59 -12.55 -6.14
CA GLU A 329 -36.12 -13.89 -5.83
C GLU A 329 -35.75 -14.68 -7.10
N LEU A 330 -36.55 -14.58 -8.16
CA LEU A 330 -36.22 -15.19 -9.45
C LEU A 330 -34.95 -14.59 -10.07
N ALA A 331 -34.75 -13.28 -9.95
CA ALA A 331 -33.56 -12.62 -10.42
C ALA A 331 -32.30 -13.03 -9.63
N LYS A 332 -32.41 -13.20 -8.30
CA LYS A 332 -31.32 -13.73 -7.48
C LYS A 332 -30.90 -15.12 -7.96
N ALA A 333 -31.87 -16.01 -8.17
CA ALA A 333 -31.61 -17.36 -8.65
C ALA A 333 -30.87 -17.36 -10.02
N ILE A 334 -31.27 -16.48 -10.95
CA ILE A 334 -30.57 -16.34 -12.24
C ILE A 334 -29.12 -15.90 -12.06
N VAL A 335 -28.85 -14.94 -11.18
CA VAL A 335 -27.49 -14.44 -10.91
C VAL A 335 -26.65 -15.52 -10.23
N GLU A 336 -27.20 -16.23 -9.26
CA GLU A 336 -26.53 -17.33 -8.55
C GLU A 336 -26.18 -18.49 -9.50
N ASP A 337 -27.11 -18.90 -10.36
CA ASP A 337 -26.89 -19.90 -11.40
C ASP A 337 -25.73 -19.47 -12.32
N ALA A 338 -25.76 -18.23 -12.81
CA ALA A 338 -24.74 -17.71 -13.73
C ALA A 338 -23.36 -17.66 -13.07
N LEU A 339 -23.28 -17.23 -11.81
CA LEU A 339 -22.03 -17.22 -11.06
C LEU A 339 -21.49 -18.63 -10.81
N LYS A 340 -22.38 -19.61 -10.56
CA LYS A 340 -22.01 -21.02 -10.42
C LYS A 340 -21.45 -21.58 -11.74
N GLU A 341 -22.10 -21.30 -12.87
CA GLU A 341 -21.62 -21.68 -14.20
C GLU A 341 -20.26 -21.04 -14.51
N MET A 342 -20.07 -19.75 -14.19
CA MET A 342 -18.79 -19.05 -14.39
C MET A 342 -17.66 -19.65 -13.55
N ARG A 343 -17.92 -20.02 -12.29
CA ARG A 343 -16.91 -20.68 -11.45
C ARG A 343 -16.51 -22.03 -12.02
N ALA A 344 -17.49 -22.84 -12.41
CA ALA A 344 -17.22 -24.13 -13.04
C ALA A 344 -16.37 -23.98 -14.31
N ALA A 345 -16.68 -22.99 -15.15
CA ALA A 345 -15.88 -22.67 -16.34
C ALA A 345 -14.44 -22.23 -15.99
N ALA A 346 -14.27 -21.38 -14.99
CA ALA A 346 -12.94 -20.93 -14.54
C ALA A 346 -12.07 -22.07 -13.99
N GLU A 347 -12.69 -23.06 -13.35
CA GLU A 347 -12.01 -24.26 -12.85
C GLU A 347 -11.65 -25.24 -13.99
N SER A 348 -12.52 -25.39 -14.98
CA SER A 348 -12.34 -26.38 -16.06
C SER A 348 -11.52 -25.89 -17.25
N VAL A 349 -11.52 -24.59 -17.53
CA VAL A 349 -10.92 -24.03 -18.76
C VAL A 349 -9.61 -23.31 -18.47
N LYS A 350 -8.52 -23.89 -18.98
CA LYS A 350 -7.17 -23.31 -18.83
C LYS A 350 -6.86 -22.21 -19.86
N ASN A 351 -7.51 -22.25 -21.03
CA ASN A 351 -7.29 -21.27 -22.09
C ASN A 351 -8.10 -19.99 -21.80
N LYS A 352 -7.43 -18.84 -21.79
CA LYS A 352 -8.04 -17.56 -21.44
C LYS A 352 -9.12 -17.08 -22.42
N ASP A 353 -8.95 -17.32 -23.72
CA ASP A 353 -9.89 -16.87 -24.75
C ASP A 353 -11.14 -17.74 -24.76
N GLU A 354 -10.97 -19.05 -24.57
CA GLU A 354 -12.08 -19.99 -24.39
C GLU A 354 -12.88 -19.66 -23.12
N LEU A 355 -12.19 -19.36 -22.01
CA LEU A 355 -12.84 -18.94 -20.76
C LEU A 355 -13.65 -17.65 -20.96
N ARG A 356 -13.09 -16.68 -21.70
CA ARG A 356 -13.79 -15.44 -22.03
C ARG A 356 -15.05 -15.69 -22.86
N ALA A 357 -14.97 -16.55 -23.87
CA ALA A 357 -16.12 -16.92 -24.69
C ALA A 357 -17.21 -17.63 -23.87
N MET A 358 -16.83 -18.51 -22.95
CA MET A 358 -17.78 -19.15 -22.02
C MET A 358 -18.45 -18.13 -21.10
N PHE A 359 -17.69 -17.20 -20.53
CA PHE A 359 -18.26 -16.14 -19.69
C PHE A 359 -19.26 -15.29 -20.45
N GLU A 360 -18.94 -14.90 -21.69
CA GLU A 360 -19.85 -14.14 -22.54
C GLU A 360 -21.16 -14.92 -22.84
N ALA A 361 -21.06 -16.21 -23.12
CA ALA A 361 -22.22 -17.07 -23.33
C ALA A 361 -23.10 -17.19 -22.07
N ILE A 362 -22.48 -17.35 -20.89
CA ILE A 362 -23.19 -17.41 -19.60
C ILE A 362 -23.89 -16.08 -19.33
N MET A 363 -23.20 -14.94 -19.52
CA MET A 363 -23.77 -13.60 -19.37
C MET A 363 -24.99 -13.39 -20.27
N LYS A 364 -24.86 -13.74 -21.56
CA LYS A 364 -25.95 -13.60 -22.54
C LYS A 364 -27.18 -14.42 -22.16
N ARG A 365 -26.97 -15.64 -21.61
CA ARG A 365 -28.06 -16.50 -21.13
C ARG A 365 -28.71 -15.91 -19.87
N ALA A 366 -27.91 -15.48 -18.90
CA ALA A 366 -28.39 -14.86 -17.67
C ALA A 366 -29.22 -13.61 -17.98
N ASP A 367 -28.70 -12.75 -18.86
CA ASP A 367 -29.38 -11.55 -19.33
C ASP A 367 -30.71 -11.86 -20.03
N SER A 368 -30.75 -12.88 -20.89
CA SER A 368 -31.98 -13.30 -21.57
C SER A 368 -33.03 -13.79 -20.57
N ARG A 369 -32.62 -14.61 -19.59
CA ARG A 369 -33.49 -15.09 -18.51
C ARG A 369 -34.00 -13.92 -17.66
N PHE A 370 -33.12 -12.99 -17.30
CA PHE A 370 -33.48 -11.84 -16.47
C PHE A 370 -34.49 -10.95 -17.20
N ARG A 371 -34.26 -10.65 -18.49
CA ARG A 371 -35.19 -9.86 -19.31
C ARG A 371 -36.57 -10.49 -19.43
N ALA A 372 -36.65 -11.83 -19.48
CA ALA A 372 -37.92 -12.55 -19.53
C ALA A 372 -38.75 -12.44 -18.22
N LEU A 373 -38.13 -12.07 -17.09
CA LEU A 373 -38.86 -11.81 -15.84
C LEU A 373 -39.53 -10.43 -15.80
N LEU A 374 -39.10 -9.51 -16.68
CA LEU A 374 -39.48 -8.11 -16.64
C LEU A 374 -40.80 -7.88 -17.39
N THR A 375 -41.61 -6.94 -16.91
CA THR A 375 -42.70 -6.39 -17.71
C THR A 375 -42.14 -5.65 -18.94
N ALA A 376 -42.98 -5.37 -19.94
CA ALA A 376 -42.55 -4.64 -21.13
C ALA A 376 -41.90 -3.28 -20.79
N GLU A 377 -42.44 -2.56 -19.81
CA GLU A 377 -41.90 -1.28 -19.34
C GLU A 377 -40.55 -1.46 -18.62
N GLN A 378 -40.45 -2.44 -17.71
CA GLN A 378 -39.21 -2.76 -17.02
C GLN A 378 -38.11 -3.22 -17.99
N ALA A 379 -38.47 -4.03 -19.00
CA ALA A 379 -37.56 -4.50 -20.03
C ALA A 379 -37.01 -3.33 -20.87
N ALA A 380 -37.86 -2.40 -21.27
CA ALA A 380 -37.43 -1.19 -21.98
C ALA A 380 -36.46 -0.35 -21.12
N LYS A 381 -36.76 -0.18 -19.83
CA LYS A 381 -35.87 0.52 -18.88
C LYS A 381 -34.55 -0.24 -18.68
N TYR A 382 -34.60 -1.56 -18.59
CA TYR A 382 -33.41 -2.40 -18.50
C TYR A 382 -32.54 -2.31 -19.76
N ASP A 383 -33.14 -2.31 -20.95
CA ASP A 383 -32.41 -2.11 -22.21
C ASP A 383 -31.74 -0.73 -22.26
N GLN A 384 -32.38 0.32 -21.72
CA GLN A 384 -31.76 1.65 -21.59
C GLN A 384 -30.55 1.63 -20.65
N LEU A 385 -30.63 0.91 -19.53
CA LEU A 385 -29.50 0.73 -18.60
C LEU A 385 -28.37 -0.10 -19.23
N LYS A 386 -28.72 -1.02 -20.15
CA LYS A 386 -27.78 -1.91 -20.84
C LYS A 386 -27.02 -1.29 -21.99
N LYS A 387 -27.60 -0.29 -22.66
CA LYS A 387 -26.86 0.48 -23.66
C LYS A 387 -25.57 0.90 -22.97
N PRO A 388 -24.39 0.56 -23.53
CA PRO A 388 -23.13 0.88 -22.90
C PRO A 388 -23.23 2.35 -22.61
N SER A 389 -23.34 2.67 -21.33
CA SER A 389 -23.20 4.02 -20.89
C SER A 389 -21.72 4.28 -21.12
N HIS A 390 -21.36 4.60 -22.36
CA HIS A 390 -20.67 5.83 -22.60
C HIS A 390 -21.57 6.87 -21.93
N GLN A 391 -21.57 6.91 -20.59
CA GLN A 391 -21.78 8.17 -19.92
C GLN A 391 -20.69 8.97 -20.60
N PRO A 392 -21.04 9.91 -21.51
CA PRO A 392 -20.03 10.85 -21.94
C PRO A 392 -19.39 11.28 -20.64
N ARG A 393 -18.07 11.08 -20.49
CA ARG A 393 -17.38 11.45 -19.25
C ARG A 393 -17.73 12.90 -19.05
N TYR A 394 -18.72 13.15 -18.20
CA TYR A 394 -19.29 14.48 -18.09
C TYR A 394 -18.12 15.31 -17.57
N PRO A 395 -17.78 16.43 -18.22
CA PRO A 395 -16.74 17.27 -17.68
C PRO A 395 -17.16 17.61 -16.25
N TYR A 396 -16.31 17.27 -15.29
CA TYR A 396 -16.57 17.66 -13.91
C TYR A 396 -16.63 19.19 -13.90
N PRO A 397 -17.66 19.81 -13.30
CA PRO A 397 -17.92 21.24 -13.50
C PRO A 397 -16.85 22.13 -12.85
N LEU A 398 -15.97 21.55 -12.02
CA LEU A 398 -14.77 22.17 -11.46
C LEU A 398 -13.50 21.48 -11.98
N ILE A 399 -12.36 22.16 -11.81
CA ILE A 399 -11.05 21.66 -12.25
C ILE A 399 -10.54 20.41 -11.50
N LEU A 400 -11.09 20.13 -10.30
CA LEU A 400 -10.76 18.99 -9.45
C LEU A 400 -12.02 18.56 -8.69
N PRO A 401 -12.08 17.32 -8.18
CA PRO A 401 -13.14 16.89 -7.27
C PRO A 401 -13.28 17.84 -6.07
N LEU A 402 -14.52 18.11 -5.66
CA LEU A 402 -14.82 19.05 -4.57
C LEU A 402 -14.11 18.67 -3.26
N GLU A 403 -13.95 17.37 -2.98
CA GLU A 403 -13.26 16.88 -1.79
C GLU A 403 -11.78 17.29 -1.77
N THR A 404 -11.15 17.29 -2.95
CA THR A 404 -9.76 17.74 -3.12
C THR A 404 -9.67 19.25 -2.93
N LEU A 405 -10.56 20.01 -3.57
CA LEU A 405 -10.59 21.48 -3.44
C LEU A 405 -10.90 21.92 -1.99
N ALA A 406 -11.78 21.20 -1.30
CA ALA A 406 -12.12 21.46 0.10
C ALA A 406 -10.88 21.38 1.01
N ARG A 407 -10.02 20.40 0.76
CA ARG A 407 -8.76 20.20 1.51
C ARG A 407 -7.71 21.24 1.15
N GLU A 408 -7.45 21.43 -0.15
CA GLU A 408 -6.39 22.32 -0.64
C GLU A 408 -6.68 23.80 -0.33
N LEU A 409 -7.96 24.20 -0.36
CA LEU A 409 -8.38 25.57 -0.06
C LEU A 409 -8.78 25.76 1.40
N ALA A 410 -8.71 24.71 2.23
CA ALA A 410 -9.18 24.71 3.61
C ALA A 410 -10.60 25.31 3.73
N LEU A 411 -11.54 24.82 2.91
CA LEU A 411 -12.92 25.33 2.89
C LEU A 411 -13.60 25.05 4.23
N THR A 412 -14.33 26.05 4.73
CA THR A 412 -15.22 25.87 5.88
C THR A 412 -16.38 24.94 5.53
N ARG A 413 -17.04 24.39 6.56
CA ARG A 413 -18.22 23.52 6.37
C ARG A 413 -19.33 24.19 5.55
N ASP A 414 -19.60 25.47 5.79
CA ASP A 414 -20.60 26.25 5.05
C ASP A 414 -20.21 26.42 3.58
N GLN A 415 -18.94 26.72 3.30
CA GLN A 415 -18.42 26.80 1.94
C GLN A 415 -18.51 25.46 1.20
N VAL A 416 -18.18 24.34 1.86
CA VAL A 416 -18.32 22.99 1.27
C VAL A 416 -19.77 22.71 0.90
N GLN A 417 -20.72 23.06 1.77
CA GLN A 417 -22.15 22.87 1.49
C GLN A 417 -22.62 23.71 0.30
N LYS A 418 -22.23 25.00 0.25
CA LYS A 418 -22.54 25.89 -0.88
C LYS A 418 -21.91 25.40 -2.19
N ALA A 419 -20.65 24.97 -2.13
CA ALA A 419 -19.95 24.39 -3.27
C ALA A 419 -20.62 23.11 -3.80
N SER A 420 -21.08 22.23 -2.90
CA SER A 420 -21.81 21.02 -3.27
C SER A 420 -23.10 21.36 -4.04
N ALA A 421 -23.86 22.34 -3.58
CA ALA A 421 -25.08 22.79 -4.24
C ALA A 421 -24.81 23.39 -5.64
N ILE A 422 -23.71 24.13 -5.80
CA ILE A 422 -23.26 24.66 -7.10
C ILE A 422 -22.93 23.49 -8.05
N VAL A 423 -22.13 22.51 -7.59
CA VAL A 423 -21.73 21.34 -8.37
C VAL A 423 -22.92 20.48 -8.76
N GLU A 424 -23.85 20.21 -7.84
CA GLU A 424 -25.07 19.44 -8.12
C GLU A 424 -25.96 20.11 -9.17
N THR A 425 -26.09 21.43 -9.11
CA THR A 425 -26.84 22.22 -10.10
C THR A 425 -26.19 22.11 -11.46
N ALA A 426 -24.87 22.34 -11.56
CA ALA A 426 -24.13 22.23 -12.80
C ALA A 426 -24.20 20.82 -13.41
N MET A 427 -24.07 19.77 -12.58
CA MET A 427 -24.17 18.37 -13.04
C MET A 427 -25.56 18.06 -13.60
N ARG A 428 -26.63 18.65 -13.06
CA ARG A 428 -28.00 18.50 -13.57
C ARG A 428 -28.14 19.15 -14.94
N GLU A 429 -27.62 20.36 -15.10
CA GLU A 429 -27.66 21.11 -16.36
C GLU A 429 -26.81 20.43 -17.44
N ILE A 430 -25.64 19.92 -17.09
CA ILE A 430 -24.78 19.14 -18.00
C ILE A 430 -25.53 17.89 -18.50
N ARG A 431 -26.20 17.15 -17.61
CA ARG A 431 -27.03 16.00 -18.00
C ARG A 431 -28.14 16.42 -18.95
N GLN A 432 -28.89 17.46 -18.59
CA GLN A 432 -29.96 17.98 -19.44
C GLN A 432 -29.46 18.38 -20.83
N ALA A 433 -28.32 19.09 -20.92
CA ALA A 433 -27.74 19.50 -22.19
C ALA A 433 -27.31 18.29 -23.04
N VAL A 434 -26.68 17.30 -22.43
CA VAL A 434 -26.30 16.05 -23.12
C VAL A 434 -27.52 15.28 -23.62
N ASP A 435 -28.63 15.30 -22.86
CA ASP A 435 -29.84 14.58 -23.22
C ASP A 435 -30.65 15.29 -24.32
N THR A 436 -30.54 16.62 -24.46
CA THR A 436 -31.36 17.42 -25.39
C THR A 436 -30.63 17.91 -26.63
N ILE A 437 -29.30 18.06 -26.59
CA ILE A 437 -28.51 18.66 -27.68
C ILE A 437 -27.80 17.55 -28.46
N ASN A 438 -28.28 17.29 -29.68
CA ASN A 438 -27.71 16.27 -30.56
C ASN A 438 -26.47 16.77 -31.34
N ASP A 439 -26.35 18.08 -31.57
CA ASP A 439 -25.18 18.64 -32.25
C ASP A 439 -23.99 18.77 -31.30
N LYS A 440 -22.86 18.17 -31.70
CA LYS A 440 -21.66 18.11 -30.86
C LYS A 440 -21.05 19.50 -30.58
N ASN A 441 -21.08 20.41 -31.55
CA ASN A 441 -20.46 21.73 -31.41
C ASN A 441 -21.33 22.64 -30.54
N GLU A 442 -22.65 22.56 -30.69
CA GLU A 442 -23.62 23.24 -29.83
C GLU A 442 -23.52 22.73 -28.38
N LEU A 443 -23.46 21.41 -28.19
CA LEU A 443 -23.28 20.81 -26.87
C LEU A 443 -21.99 21.29 -26.21
N GLN A 444 -20.87 21.32 -26.94
CA GLN A 444 -19.60 21.81 -26.40
C GLN A 444 -19.71 23.26 -25.91
N LYS A 445 -20.33 24.16 -26.69
CA LYS A 445 -20.53 25.56 -26.28
C LYS A 445 -21.37 25.69 -25.01
N VAL A 446 -22.44 24.89 -24.89
CA VAL A 446 -23.30 24.90 -23.70
C VAL A 446 -22.54 24.37 -22.48
N LEU A 447 -21.75 23.31 -22.64
CA LEU A 447 -20.91 22.78 -21.55
C LEU A 447 -19.87 23.81 -21.08
N GLU A 448 -19.19 24.51 -22.00
CA GLU A 448 -18.24 25.59 -21.68
C GLU A 448 -18.93 26.72 -20.88
N GLN A 449 -20.14 27.12 -21.27
CA GLN A 449 -20.92 28.13 -20.54
C GLN A 449 -21.31 27.66 -19.13
N ILE A 450 -21.73 26.41 -18.96
CA ILE A 450 -22.05 25.84 -17.65
C ILE A 450 -20.80 25.84 -16.76
N MET A 451 -19.65 25.41 -17.29
CA MET A 451 -18.38 25.39 -16.54
C MET A 451 -17.93 26.80 -16.15
N MET A 452 -18.00 27.79 -17.04
CA MET A 452 -17.66 29.19 -16.72
C MET A 452 -18.53 29.76 -15.61
N ARG A 453 -19.84 29.52 -15.67
CA ARG A 453 -20.77 29.98 -14.63
C ARG A 453 -20.50 29.28 -13.30
N THR A 454 -20.24 27.97 -13.33
CA THR A 454 -19.91 27.19 -12.13
C THR A 454 -18.63 27.71 -11.47
N ASP A 455 -17.58 27.96 -12.25
CA ASP A 455 -16.31 28.51 -11.77
C ASP A 455 -16.50 29.89 -11.11
N ALA A 456 -17.33 30.76 -11.71
CA ALA A 456 -17.67 32.07 -11.17
C ALA A 456 -18.46 31.97 -9.85
N GLN A 457 -19.47 31.09 -9.78
CA GLN A 457 -20.24 30.83 -8.56
C GLN A 457 -19.39 30.22 -7.46
N PHE A 458 -18.48 29.30 -7.80
CA PHE A 458 -17.56 28.71 -6.83
C PHE A 458 -16.57 29.75 -6.32
N THR A 459 -16.02 30.61 -7.19
CA THR A 459 -15.10 31.68 -6.80
C THR A 459 -15.76 32.70 -5.86
N SER A 460 -17.05 32.99 -6.02
CA SER A 460 -17.76 33.99 -5.21
C SER A 460 -17.98 33.57 -3.74
N ILE A 461 -17.87 32.28 -3.43
CA ILE A 461 -17.97 31.77 -2.06
C ILE A 461 -16.60 31.67 -1.36
N LEU A 462 -15.50 31.97 -2.06
CA LEU A 462 -14.13 31.90 -1.53
C LEU A 462 -13.68 33.23 -0.92
N THR A 463 -12.75 33.17 0.03
CA THR A 463 -12.01 34.35 0.49
C THR A 463 -10.94 34.77 -0.51
N SER A 464 -10.43 36.00 -0.43
CA SER A 464 -9.37 36.48 -1.33
C SER A 464 -8.12 35.60 -1.32
N GLU A 465 -7.72 35.06 -0.18
CA GLU A 465 -6.57 34.13 -0.08
C GLU A 465 -6.88 32.79 -0.79
N GLN A 466 -8.10 32.26 -0.59
CA GLN A 466 -8.55 31.04 -1.25
C GLN A 466 -8.65 31.20 -2.76
N ILE A 467 -9.07 32.38 -3.27
CA ILE A 467 -9.10 32.68 -4.70
C ILE A 467 -7.69 32.61 -5.30
N ILE A 468 -6.68 33.17 -4.63
CA ILE A 468 -5.28 33.11 -5.10
C ILE A 468 -4.81 31.65 -5.19
N LYS A 469 -5.08 30.85 -4.15
CA LYS A 469 -4.75 29.41 -4.15
C LYS A 469 -5.50 28.67 -5.26
N TYR A 470 -6.79 28.95 -5.44
CA TYR A 470 -7.60 28.31 -6.46
C TYR A 470 -7.10 28.60 -7.88
N GLU A 471 -6.71 29.84 -8.17
CA GLU A 471 -6.09 30.20 -9.46
C GLU A 471 -4.71 29.54 -9.67
N ALA A 472 -3.91 29.38 -8.61
CA ALA A 472 -2.67 28.62 -8.68
C ALA A 472 -2.90 27.14 -9.02
N ILE A 473 -3.94 26.52 -8.42
CA ILE A 473 -4.36 25.15 -8.74
C ILE A 473 -4.84 25.07 -10.20
N LYS A 474 -5.68 26.01 -10.67
CA LYS A 474 -6.12 26.08 -12.07
C LYS A 474 -4.95 26.14 -13.04
N LYS A 475 -3.96 26.98 -12.75
CA LYS A 475 -2.73 27.09 -13.56
C LYS A 475 -1.96 25.78 -13.59
N LYS A 476 -1.79 25.12 -12.44
CA LYS A 476 -1.08 23.83 -12.33
C LYS A 476 -1.78 22.73 -13.14
N VAL A 477 -3.09 22.59 -13.02
CA VAL A 477 -3.88 21.58 -13.75
C VAL A 477 -3.80 21.81 -15.26
N ARG A 478 -3.86 23.07 -15.73
CA ARG A 478 -3.70 23.40 -17.16
C ARG A 478 -2.33 23.01 -17.72
N VAL A 479 -1.27 23.12 -16.93
CA VAL A 479 0.10 22.75 -17.35
C VAL A 479 0.31 21.23 -17.34
N SER A 480 -0.39 20.49 -16.48
CA SER A 480 -0.26 19.01 -16.40
C SER A 480 -1.23 18.24 -17.30
N GLY A 481 -2.28 18.88 -17.81
CA GLY A 481 -3.35 18.25 -18.59
C GLY A 481 -3.32 18.53 -20.10
N GLY A 482 -2.33 19.28 -20.58
CA GLY A 482 -2.01 19.43 -22.01
C GLY A 482 -0.68 18.75 -22.29
#